data_AF-A0A355F6R9-F1
#
_entry.id   AF-A0A355F6R9-F1
#
_cell.length_a   1.000
_cell.length_b   1.000
_cell.length_c   1.000
_cell.angle_alpha   90.00
_cell.angle_beta   90.00
_cell.angle_gamma   90.00
#
_symmetry.space_group_name_H-M   'P 1'
#
loop_
_entity.id
_entity.type
_entity.pdbx_description
1 polymer ?
#
loop_
_entity_poly.entity_id
_entity_poly.type
_entity_poly.pdbx_seq_one_letter_code
_entity_poly.pdbx_strand_id
1 'polypeptide(L)'
;MKINPTHAIACLGTLLVLSATAGRADSCGEATCVSPQGAYISHFTGASCDGTESYYLPYDGYAYQCRPWDGAGLCGTTQRTVTNRSYRHNGTCYTNAWPNGNTLSEFVTVYRGDSYCGEASCVPAEAAYISHFTGANCDGTESYYLPYDGYAYQCRPWDGAGLCGTTHRTVTNRSYRHNGTCYANAWPAGNTLTDFVTVYRGAPAPEDFDADGLPDPLELLLAQKFFPMLNLHCGTYEGLAYGDRRQLYGLSVPGYSNSANGRIPFVAHPYSPGNGIDCVEPFQCIEIRYGIAWNWDLGDDTWGGAHNGDSEVYAVLVARKDTDGADWGVSWGAAQNDVTPWRLIKEFMSAHWQATGDSSSFRSQGNFGTTTLQRVWCAEGKHAMYPTQSACNNGGYADADDCSDNRCDIVTEVFLKVQNAGELNTWLNPYIPYPSYARDVPPYGTYNVWSGASFGAASDYRQHLTRPLNWCPARCY
;
A
#
# COMPACT_ATOMS: atom_id res chain seq x y z
N MET A 1 -78.22 -12.13 -2.08
CA MET A 1 -77.93 -11.38 -3.34
C MET A 1 -76.58 -10.71 -3.16
N LYS A 2 -75.61 -11.01 -4.02
CA LYS A 2 -74.22 -10.56 -3.91
C LYS A 2 -74.11 -9.06 -4.15
N ILE A 3 -73.34 -8.35 -3.32
CA ILE A 3 -72.79 -7.03 -3.66
C ILE A 3 -71.27 -7.11 -3.52
N ASN A 4 -70.60 -6.68 -4.59
CA ASN A 4 -69.17 -6.69 -4.84
C ASN A 4 -68.47 -5.48 -4.17
N PRO A 5 -67.15 -5.55 -3.92
CA PRO A 5 -66.37 -4.59 -3.15
C PRO A 5 -65.77 -3.49 -4.04
N THR A 6 -65.49 -2.32 -3.48
CA THR A 6 -64.36 -1.45 -3.89
C THR A 6 -64.20 -0.30 -2.88
N HIS A 7 -62.93 0.05 -2.63
CA HIS A 7 -62.41 1.13 -1.77
C HIS A 7 -62.07 0.74 -0.32
N ALA A 8 -60.96 0.01 -0.16
CA ALA A 8 -60.11 0.12 1.02
C ALA A 8 -58.89 0.97 0.65
N ILE A 9 -58.84 2.18 1.20
CA ILE A 9 -57.69 3.07 1.16
C ILE A 9 -56.67 2.50 2.15
N ALA A 10 -55.54 2.00 1.63
CA ALA A 10 -54.42 1.58 2.45
C ALA A 10 -53.63 2.82 2.90
N CYS A 11 -53.72 3.16 4.18
CA CYS A 11 -52.79 4.07 4.84
C CYS A 11 -51.42 3.38 4.96
N LEU A 12 -50.49 3.74 4.10
CA LEU A 12 -49.09 3.39 4.23
C LEU A 12 -48.45 4.30 5.30
N GLY A 13 -48.33 3.80 6.52
CA GLY A 13 -47.57 4.45 7.58
C GLY A 13 -46.08 4.23 7.33
N THR A 14 -45.39 5.24 6.80
CA THR A 14 -43.93 5.25 6.66
C THR A 14 -43.31 5.41 8.05
N LEU A 15 -42.84 4.30 8.62
CA LEU A 15 -42.01 4.30 9.82
C LEU A 15 -40.59 4.71 9.40
N LEU A 16 -40.24 6.00 9.61
CA LEU A 16 -38.88 6.49 9.44
C LEU A 16 -38.03 5.92 10.59
N VAL A 17 -37.31 4.84 10.33
CA VAL A 17 -36.22 4.38 11.20
C VAL A 17 -35.00 5.24 10.86
N LEU A 18 -34.74 6.24 11.69
CA LEU A 18 -33.46 6.96 11.72
C LEU A 18 -32.40 5.97 12.25
N SER A 19 -31.77 5.23 11.33
CA SER A 19 -30.53 4.54 11.60
C SER A 19 -29.43 5.59 11.73
N ALA A 20 -29.11 5.98 12.97
CA ALA A 20 -27.86 6.67 13.24
C ALA A 20 -26.72 5.68 12.98
N THR A 21 -26.08 5.77 11.82
CA THR A 21 -24.79 5.14 11.58
C THR A 21 -23.80 5.82 12.52
N ALA A 22 -23.50 5.18 13.64
CA ALA A 22 -22.31 5.51 14.41
C ALA A 22 -21.11 5.19 13.50
N GLY A 23 -20.58 6.22 12.84
CA GLY A 23 -19.33 6.13 12.09
C GLY A 23 -18.27 5.59 13.04
N ARG A 24 -17.72 4.43 12.70
CA ARG A 24 -16.61 3.82 13.44
C ARG A 24 -15.42 4.76 13.23
N ALA A 25 -14.91 5.36 14.31
CA ALA A 25 -13.82 6.31 14.23
C ALA A 25 -12.57 5.61 13.71
N ASP A 26 -12.05 6.08 12.58
CA ASP A 26 -10.75 5.70 12.04
C ASP A 26 -9.69 5.81 13.15
N SER A 27 -8.94 4.73 13.41
CA SER A 27 -7.96 4.75 14.48
C SER A 27 -6.72 5.50 14.03
N CYS A 28 -6.53 6.70 14.55
CA CYS A 28 -5.22 7.34 14.62
C CYS A 28 -4.40 6.72 15.76
N GLY A 29 -3.11 7.02 15.88
CA GLY A 29 -2.20 6.42 16.88
C GLY A 29 -2.48 6.79 18.35
N GLU A 30 -3.74 7.05 18.72
CA GLU A 30 -4.25 7.35 20.06
C GLU A 30 -5.55 6.59 20.33
N ALA A 31 -5.98 6.54 21.60
CA ALA A 31 -7.22 5.86 21.99
C ALA A 31 -8.49 6.43 21.31
N THR A 32 -8.47 7.73 20.96
CA THR A 32 -9.56 8.41 20.25
C THR A 32 -9.02 9.50 19.34
N CYS A 33 -9.71 9.70 18.21
CA CYS A 33 -9.30 10.58 17.13
C CYS A 33 -10.52 11.28 16.53
N VAL A 34 -10.31 12.45 15.92
CA VAL A 34 -11.35 13.22 15.25
C VAL A 34 -10.97 13.49 13.82
N SER A 35 -11.93 13.33 12.90
CA SER A 35 -11.75 13.70 11.50
C SER A 35 -11.58 15.22 11.37
N PRO A 36 -10.72 15.68 10.46
CA PRO A 36 -10.47 17.10 10.23
C PRO A 36 -11.74 17.78 9.71
N GLN A 37 -11.96 19.02 10.15
CA GLN A 37 -13.13 19.86 9.84
C GLN A 37 -12.78 20.94 8.80
N GLY A 38 -11.85 20.63 7.89
CA GLY A 38 -11.36 21.53 6.84
C GLY A 38 -9.88 21.89 6.98
N ALA A 39 -9.40 22.78 6.12
CA ALA A 39 -7.99 23.17 6.07
C ALA A 39 -7.71 24.49 6.83
N TYR A 40 -6.59 24.57 7.57
CA TYR A 40 -6.14 25.82 8.17
C TYR A 40 -4.62 25.88 8.38
N ILE A 41 -4.11 25.25 9.45
CA ILE A 41 -2.71 25.37 9.87
C ILE A 41 -2.22 24.11 10.55
N SER A 42 -0.95 23.78 10.33
CA SER A 42 -0.25 22.72 11.08
C SER A 42 1.12 23.19 11.54
N HIS A 43 1.56 22.69 12.69
CA HIS A 43 2.85 22.97 13.29
C HIS A 43 3.73 21.73 13.20
N PHE A 44 5.03 21.94 13.06
CA PHE A 44 5.99 20.89 12.82
C PHE A 44 7.19 21.02 13.75
N THR A 45 7.66 19.90 14.28
CA THR A 45 8.87 19.85 15.12
C THR A 45 10.15 20.10 14.32
N GLY A 46 10.16 19.77 13.03
CA GLY A 46 11.26 20.06 12.13
C GLY A 46 11.23 21.47 11.55
N ALA A 47 12.36 21.92 10.99
CA ALA A 47 12.53 23.29 10.50
C ALA A 47 11.97 23.48 9.07
N SER A 48 11.62 22.42 8.36
CA SER A 48 11.23 22.47 6.94
C SER A 48 9.81 21.96 6.70
N CYS A 49 8.91 22.16 7.68
CA CYS A 49 7.58 21.53 7.75
C CYS A 49 7.64 20.00 7.66
N ASP A 50 8.60 19.44 8.38
CA ASP A 50 8.92 18.03 8.54
C ASP A 50 8.86 17.61 10.02
N GLY A 51 8.94 16.31 10.30
CA GLY A 51 8.80 15.78 11.66
C GLY A 51 7.34 15.65 12.11
N THR A 52 7.09 15.68 13.42
CA THR A 52 5.74 15.50 13.98
C THR A 52 4.86 16.67 13.61
N GLU A 53 3.77 16.39 12.91
CA GLU A 53 2.73 17.36 12.64
C GLU A 53 1.78 17.47 13.84
N SER A 54 1.40 18.70 14.19
CA SER A 54 0.48 18.96 15.30
C SER A 54 -0.46 20.12 15.00
N TYR A 55 -1.65 20.05 15.57
CA TYR A 55 -2.66 21.12 15.52
C TYR A 55 -2.82 21.72 16.93
N TYR A 56 -2.84 23.05 16.99
CA TYR A 56 -2.95 23.80 18.25
C TYR A 56 -4.43 24.03 18.57
N LEU A 57 -4.93 23.36 19.61
CA LEU A 57 -6.36 23.40 19.97
C LEU A 57 -6.91 24.80 20.25
N PRO A 58 -6.15 25.77 20.80
CA PRO A 58 -6.67 27.11 21.01
C PRO A 58 -7.18 27.82 19.75
N TYR A 59 -6.77 27.40 18.54
CA TYR A 59 -7.31 27.96 17.29
C TYR A 59 -8.79 27.65 17.04
N ASP A 60 -9.35 26.66 17.72
CA ASP A 60 -10.78 26.32 17.62
C ASP A 60 -11.51 26.45 18.96
N GLY A 61 -10.88 27.08 19.97
CA GLY A 61 -11.46 27.18 21.30
C GLY A 61 -11.61 25.83 22.00
N TYR A 62 -10.71 24.88 21.74
CA TYR A 62 -10.72 23.53 22.29
C TYR A 62 -11.94 22.69 21.87
N ALA A 63 -12.54 23.02 20.73
CA ALA A 63 -13.69 22.31 20.19
C ALA A 63 -13.30 20.99 19.50
N TYR A 64 -12.00 20.69 19.39
CA TYR A 64 -11.48 19.56 18.62
C TYR A 64 -11.96 19.59 17.15
N GLN A 65 -12.20 20.79 16.62
CA GLN A 65 -12.48 21.04 15.22
C GLN A 65 -11.15 21.20 14.49
N CYS A 66 -10.40 20.11 14.47
CA CYS A 66 -9.05 20.12 13.94
C CYS A 66 -9.05 20.51 12.48
N ARG A 67 -8.19 21.46 12.11
CA ARG A 67 -8.08 21.96 10.74
C ARG A 67 -6.62 21.95 10.28
N PRO A 68 -6.05 20.78 9.94
CA PRO A 68 -4.68 20.68 9.46
C PRO A 68 -4.48 21.48 8.17
N TRP A 69 -3.25 21.77 7.78
CA TRP A 69 -2.94 22.75 6.72
C TRP A 69 -3.59 22.49 5.35
N ASP A 70 -3.97 21.25 5.06
CA ASP A 70 -4.64 20.77 3.83
C ASP A 70 -6.00 20.12 4.09
N GLY A 71 -6.44 20.05 5.35
CA GLY A 71 -7.70 19.42 5.73
C GLY A 71 -7.74 17.90 5.63
N ALA A 72 -6.59 17.23 5.52
CA ALA A 72 -6.49 15.77 5.51
C ALA A 72 -5.83 15.20 6.79
N GLY A 73 -5.92 13.89 6.99
CA GLY A 73 -5.41 13.18 8.16
C GLY A 73 -6.46 12.96 9.25
N LEU A 74 -6.02 12.60 10.45
CA LEU A 74 -6.84 12.46 11.66
C LEU A 74 -6.14 13.18 12.80
N CYS A 75 -6.89 13.86 13.65
CA CYS A 75 -6.29 14.54 14.81
C CYS A 75 -6.50 13.71 16.06
N GLY A 76 -5.43 13.53 16.82
CA GLY A 76 -5.49 12.93 18.15
C GLY A 76 -6.37 13.74 19.09
N THR A 77 -6.66 13.15 20.25
CA THR A 77 -7.43 13.80 21.32
C THR A 77 -6.59 14.06 22.58
N THR A 78 -5.39 13.46 22.64
CA THR A 78 -4.43 13.62 23.72
C THR A 78 -3.64 14.91 23.54
N GLN A 79 -3.73 15.81 24.52
CA GLN A 79 -2.98 17.05 24.51
C GLN A 79 -1.51 16.81 24.86
N ARG A 80 -0.62 17.50 24.15
CA ARG A 80 0.83 17.34 24.26
C ARG A 80 1.52 18.70 24.38
N THR A 81 2.69 18.68 25.01
CA THR A 81 3.65 19.79 24.93
C THR A 81 4.62 19.48 23.81
N VAL A 82 4.71 20.38 22.83
CA VAL A 82 5.47 20.18 21.59
C VAL A 82 6.37 21.39 21.34
N THR A 83 7.63 21.13 20.98
CA THR A 83 8.57 22.16 20.53
C THR A 83 8.56 22.22 19.01
N ASN A 84 7.87 23.22 18.45
CA ASN A 84 7.74 23.40 17.01
C ASN A 84 8.83 24.33 16.46
N ARG A 85 9.31 24.06 15.25
CA ARG A 85 10.33 24.90 14.57
C ARG A 85 9.83 25.52 13.27
N SER A 86 8.76 24.97 12.69
CA SER A 86 8.10 25.51 11.51
C SER A 86 6.60 25.29 11.57
N TYR A 87 5.87 25.92 10.65
CA TYR A 87 4.44 25.70 10.47
C TYR A 87 4.06 25.82 8.99
N ARG A 88 2.96 25.19 8.61
CA ARG A 88 2.37 25.31 7.28
C ARG A 88 0.99 25.93 7.41
N HIS A 89 0.75 27.02 6.68
CA HIS A 89 -0.53 27.75 6.68
C HIS A 89 -0.95 27.99 5.23
N ASN A 90 -2.17 27.55 4.88
CA ASN A 90 -2.72 27.65 3.53
C ASN A 90 -1.76 27.11 2.44
N GLY A 91 -1.26 25.88 2.65
CA GLY A 91 -0.32 25.22 1.74
C GLY A 91 1.13 25.73 1.76
N THR A 92 1.40 26.92 2.29
CA THR A 92 2.74 27.52 2.32
C THR A 92 3.49 27.10 3.59
N CYS A 93 4.69 26.54 3.42
CA CYS A 93 5.58 26.21 4.53
C CYS A 93 6.39 27.45 4.97
N TYR A 94 6.32 27.78 6.24
CA TYR A 94 7.12 28.83 6.88
C TYR A 94 8.29 28.15 7.60
N THR A 95 9.35 27.90 6.83
CA THR A 95 10.53 27.18 7.31
C THR A 95 11.25 27.97 8.40
N ASN A 96 11.72 27.25 9.42
CA ASN A 96 12.52 27.74 10.53
C ASN A 96 11.94 29.01 11.19
N ALA A 97 10.61 29.10 11.25
CA ALA A 97 9.88 30.22 11.87
C ALA A 97 10.31 30.43 13.33
N TRP A 98 10.72 29.36 14.01
CA TRP A 98 11.30 29.39 15.35
C TRP A 98 12.65 28.67 15.37
N PRO A 99 13.76 29.39 15.11
CA PRO A 99 15.09 28.79 15.04
C PRO A 99 15.50 28.01 16.29
N ASN A 100 15.11 28.52 17.46
CA ASN A 100 15.39 27.93 18.77
C ASN A 100 14.26 27.00 19.26
N GLY A 101 13.24 26.77 18.43
CA GLY A 101 12.00 26.10 18.83
C GLY A 101 11.03 27.00 19.58
N ASN A 102 9.75 26.67 19.48
CA ASN A 102 8.65 27.28 20.21
C ASN A 102 7.88 26.17 20.93
N THR A 103 8.10 26.06 22.23
CA THR A 103 7.49 25.03 23.08
C THR A 103 6.19 25.55 23.66
N LEU A 104 5.06 24.97 23.24
CA LEU A 104 3.75 25.23 23.84
C LEU A 104 3.06 23.91 24.21
N SER A 105 2.15 23.98 25.17
CA SER A 105 1.21 22.91 25.51
C SER A 105 -0.02 22.92 24.58
N GLU A 106 -0.97 22.00 24.78
CA GLU A 106 -2.29 22.02 24.12
C GLU A 106 -2.28 21.73 22.61
N PHE A 107 -1.25 21.03 22.14
CA PHE A 107 -1.22 20.45 20.81
C PHE A 107 -1.87 19.07 20.79
N VAL A 108 -2.53 18.72 19.70
CA VAL A 108 -2.85 17.34 19.32
C VAL A 108 -2.03 16.95 18.10
N THR A 109 -1.64 15.69 18.02
CA THR A 109 -0.91 15.17 16.86
C THR A 109 -1.85 15.11 15.65
N VAL A 110 -1.38 15.52 14.47
CA VAL A 110 -2.07 15.24 13.20
C VAL A 110 -1.43 14.00 12.61
N TYR A 111 -2.23 12.97 12.41
CA TYR A 111 -1.86 11.68 11.87
C TYR A 111 -2.17 11.65 10.37
N ARG A 112 -1.16 11.42 9.54
CA ARG A 112 -1.32 11.33 8.08
C ARG A 112 -1.56 9.88 7.69
N GLY A 113 -2.67 9.65 6.98
CA GLY A 113 -3.25 8.32 6.68
C GLY A 113 -2.51 7.49 5.62
N ASP A 114 -1.23 7.78 5.36
CA ASP A 114 -0.46 7.04 4.35
C ASP A 114 0.45 6.00 5.00
N SER A 115 0.56 6.03 6.34
CA SER A 115 1.24 5.01 7.12
C SER A 115 0.33 4.59 8.29
N TYR A 116 0.13 3.28 8.45
CA TYR A 116 -0.67 2.65 9.51
C TYR A 116 -0.15 2.90 10.95
N CYS A 117 0.78 3.83 11.09
CA CYS A 117 1.45 4.23 12.32
C CYS A 117 1.36 5.74 12.54
N GLY A 118 0.73 6.51 11.66
CA GLY A 118 0.47 7.92 11.90
C GLY A 118 1.71 8.84 11.88
N GLU A 119 2.79 8.40 11.25
CA GLU A 119 3.97 9.23 10.93
C GLU A 119 4.12 9.41 9.40
N ALA A 120 5.09 10.21 8.94
CA ALA A 120 5.36 10.33 7.50
C ALA A 120 5.84 9.01 6.89
N SER A 121 6.46 8.14 7.69
CA SER A 121 6.84 6.78 7.31
C SER A 121 7.00 5.91 8.56
N CYS A 122 6.85 4.60 8.39
CA CYS A 122 7.17 3.60 9.40
C CYS A 122 7.80 2.37 8.80
N VAL A 123 8.48 1.63 9.66
CA VAL A 123 9.10 0.35 9.33
C VAL A 123 8.41 -0.77 10.11
N PRO A 124 8.16 -1.94 9.49
CA PRO A 124 7.74 -3.13 10.21
C PRO A 124 8.74 -3.52 11.30
N ALA A 125 8.23 -4.09 12.38
CA ALA A 125 9.06 -4.78 13.36
C ALA A 125 9.78 -5.97 12.70
N GLU A 126 11.09 -6.11 12.94
CA GLU A 126 11.91 -7.15 12.30
C GLU A 126 12.13 -8.38 13.20
N ALA A 127 12.08 -8.21 14.52
CA ALA A 127 12.19 -9.29 15.49
C ALA A 127 11.74 -8.85 16.89
N ALA A 128 11.65 -9.77 17.85
CA ALA A 128 11.41 -9.43 19.24
C ALA A 128 12.69 -9.00 19.96
N TYR A 129 12.65 -7.93 20.75
CA TYR A 129 13.75 -7.58 21.67
C TYR A 129 13.29 -6.83 22.92
N ILE A 130 12.98 -5.53 22.80
CA ILE A 130 12.68 -4.67 23.96
C ILE A 130 11.78 -3.51 23.55
N SER A 131 10.88 -3.11 24.45
CA SER A 131 10.09 -1.89 24.32
C SER A 131 10.11 -1.09 25.61
N HIS A 132 10.08 0.23 25.47
CA HIS A 132 10.02 1.17 26.58
C HIS A 132 8.63 1.79 26.66
N PHE A 133 8.19 2.11 27.87
CA PHE A 133 6.84 2.61 28.12
C PHE A 133 6.88 3.84 29.02
N THR A 134 6.05 4.83 28.69
CA THR A 134 5.89 6.04 29.51
C THR A 134 5.19 5.77 30.84
N GLY A 135 4.33 4.75 30.88
CA GLY A 135 3.64 4.30 32.09
C GLY A 135 4.50 3.38 32.96
N ALA A 136 4.12 3.25 34.23
CA ALA A 136 4.89 2.49 35.21
C ALA A 136 4.66 0.97 35.13
N ASN A 137 3.61 0.50 34.46
CA ASN A 137 3.24 -0.92 34.45
C ASN A 137 3.32 -1.52 33.04
N CYS A 138 4.28 -1.06 32.24
CA CYS A 138 4.41 -1.35 30.82
C CYS A 138 3.13 -1.01 30.03
N ASP A 139 2.61 0.18 30.32
CA ASP A 139 1.42 0.81 29.78
C ASP A 139 1.77 2.24 29.26
N GLY A 140 0.82 2.91 28.62
CA GLY A 140 1.05 4.21 27.99
C GLY A 140 1.72 4.08 26.61
N THR A 141 2.46 5.12 26.20
CA THR A 141 3.10 5.14 24.87
C THR A 141 4.27 4.18 24.85
N GLU A 142 4.25 3.25 23.90
CA GLU A 142 5.34 2.34 23.64
C GLU A 142 6.37 2.96 22.69
N SER A 143 7.65 2.71 22.92
CA SER A 143 8.74 3.21 22.08
C SER A 143 9.91 2.24 22.01
N TYR A 144 10.63 2.28 20.90
CA TYR A 144 11.87 1.55 20.65
C TYR A 144 13.06 2.51 20.64
N TYR A 145 14.15 2.14 21.32
CA TYR A 145 15.34 2.97 21.43
C TYR A 145 16.31 2.60 20.31
N LEU A 146 16.43 3.47 19.30
CA LEU A 146 17.24 3.22 18.10
C LEU A 146 18.72 2.92 18.39
N PRO A 147 19.37 3.46 19.43
CA PRO A 147 20.77 3.10 19.70
C PRO A 147 21.02 1.61 19.95
N TYR A 148 20.00 0.79 20.23
CA TYR A 148 20.16 -0.67 20.33
C TYR A 148 20.47 -1.38 19.01
N ASP A 149 20.19 -0.75 17.88
CA ASP A 149 20.49 -1.28 16.55
C ASP A 149 21.51 -0.43 15.79
N GLY A 150 22.15 0.54 16.46
CA GLY A 150 23.07 1.47 15.80
C GLY A 150 22.37 2.44 14.85
N TYR A 151 21.10 2.77 15.11
CA TYR A 151 20.27 3.64 14.27
C TYR A 151 19.94 3.06 12.89
N ALA A 152 19.91 1.74 12.78
CA ALA A 152 19.61 1.02 11.56
C ALA A 152 18.10 0.97 11.26
N TYR A 153 17.25 1.43 12.19
CA TYR A 153 15.78 1.30 12.13
C TYR A 153 15.33 -0.16 12.04
N GLN A 154 16.12 -1.08 12.59
CA GLN A 154 15.79 -2.49 12.74
C GLN A 154 14.94 -2.63 14.00
N CYS A 155 13.72 -2.12 13.90
CA CYS A 155 12.86 -2.01 15.06
C CYS A 155 12.52 -3.38 15.61
N ARG A 156 12.81 -3.58 16.89
CA ARG A 156 12.62 -4.87 17.56
C ARG A 156 11.82 -4.71 18.86
N PRO A 157 10.51 -4.45 18.77
CA PRO A 157 9.66 -4.31 19.95
C PRO A 157 9.61 -5.61 20.76
N TRP A 158 9.13 -5.56 22.00
CA TRP A 158 9.28 -6.66 22.98
C TRP A 158 8.72 -8.02 22.54
N ASP A 159 7.78 -8.05 21.59
CA ASP A 159 7.13 -9.24 21.01
C ASP A 159 7.37 -9.38 19.49
N GLY A 160 8.11 -8.45 18.89
CA GLY A 160 8.38 -8.44 17.45
C GLY A 160 7.21 -8.08 16.55
N ALA A 161 6.14 -7.47 17.10
CA ALA A 161 4.98 -7.04 16.32
C ALA A 161 4.80 -5.52 16.32
N GLY A 162 4.08 -5.00 15.33
CA GLY A 162 3.73 -3.59 15.19
C GLY A 162 4.58 -2.84 14.18
N LEU A 163 4.34 -1.53 14.11
CA LEU A 163 5.05 -0.61 13.24
C LEU A 163 5.83 0.39 14.07
N CYS A 164 7.05 0.69 13.65
CA CYS A 164 7.87 1.68 14.32
C CYS A 164 7.96 2.94 13.48
N GLY A 165 7.73 4.07 14.15
CA GLY A 165 7.96 5.40 13.61
C GLY A 165 9.37 5.56 13.04
N THR A 166 9.53 6.53 12.16
CA THR A 166 10.86 7.01 11.73
C THR A 166 11.24 8.33 12.40
N THR A 167 10.31 8.96 13.13
CA THR A 167 10.54 10.22 13.83
C THR A 167 11.23 9.98 15.16
N HIS A 168 12.42 10.56 15.34
CA HIS A 168 13.15 10.55 16.61
C HIS A 168 12.44 11.40 17.65
N ARG A 169 12.31 10.87 18.87
CA ARG A 169 11.59 11.49 19.99
C ARG A 169 12.44 11.49 21.24
N THR A 170 12.25 12.52 22.06
CA THR A 170 12.67 12.51 23.46
C THR A 170 11.52 11.99 24.31
N VAL A 171 11.74 10.89 25.02
CA VAL A 171 10.68 10.20 25.77
C VAL A 171 11.14 9.95 27.20
N THR A 172 10.26 10.25 28.17
CA THR A 172 10.43 9.89 29.58
C THR A 172 9.75 8.55 29.84
N ASN A 173 10.54 7.49 29.97
CA ASN A 173 10.05 6.14 30.21
C ASN A 173 10.06 5.81 31.70
N ARG A 174 9.08 5.03 32.16
CA ARG A 174 8.98 4.57 33.57
C ARG A 174 9.09 3.07 33.72
N SER A 175 8.88 2.32 32.64
CA SER A 175 9.02 0.87 32.60
C SER A 175 9.48 0.40 31.22
N TYR A 176 9.82 -0.89 31.11
CA TYR A 176 10.16 -1.53 29.85
C TYR A 176 9.70 -2.98 29.86
N ARG A 177 9.44 -3.55 28.67
CA ARG A 177 9.29 -5.00 28.47
C ARG A 177 10.49 -5.53 27.72
N HIS A 178 11.08 -6.60 28.22
CA HIS A 178 12.16 -7.32 27.54
C HIS A 178 11.82 -8.80 27.50
N ASN A 179 11.83 -9.40 26.31
CA ASN A 179 11.52 -10.81 26.08
C ASN A 179 10.20 -11.25 26.78
N GLY A 180 9.12 -10.51 26.54
CA GLY A 180 7.80 -10.79 27.12
C GLY A 180 7.60 -10.36 28.59
N THR A 181 8.67 -10.15 29.35
CA THR A 181 8.57 -9.80 30.78
C THR A 181 8.49 -8.29 30.98
N CYS A 182 7.49 -7.83 31.72
CA CYS A 182 7.37 -6.43 32.13
C CYS A 182 8.21 -6.14 33.36
N TYR A 183 9.07 -5.13 33.27
CA TYR A 183 9.84 -4.56 34.36
C TYR A 183 9.15 -3.26 34.80
N ALA A 184 8.07 -3.45 35.57
CA ALA A 184 7.26 -2.35 36.07
C ALA A 184 8.08 -1.42 36.99
N ASN A 185 7.86 -0.13 36.83
CA ASN A 185 8.44 0.95 37.62
C ASN A 185 9.97 0.88 37.71
N ALA A 186 10.62 0.41 36.64
CA ALA A 186 12.07 0.31 36.52
C ALA A 186 12.76 1.68 36.76
N TRP A 187 12.06 2.77 36.41
CA TRP A 187 12.51 4.14 36.67
C TRP A 187 11.42 4.96 37.37
N PRO A 188 11.38 4.94 38.72
CA PRO A 188 10.34 5.64 39.47
C PRO A 188 10.31 7.16 39.26
N ALA A 189 11.48 7.76 39.02
CA ALA A 189 11.61 9.18 38.70
C ALA A 189 11.44 9.48 37.19
N GLY A 190 11.28 8.45 36.35
CA GLY A 190 11.37 8.53 34.90
C GLY A 190 12.81 8.52 34.39
N ASN A 191 13.01 7.93 33.22
CA ASN A 191 14.26 7.93 32.48
C ASN A 191 14.02 8.62 31.13
N THR A 192 14.57 9.82 30.96
CA THR A 192 14.37 10.64 29.75
C THR A 192 15.59 10.51 28.84
N LEU A 193 15.40 9.92 27.65
CA LEU A 193 16.43 9.86 26.61
C LEU A 193 15.88 10.35 25.28
N THR A 194 16.78 10.70 24.37
CA THR A 194 16.50 11.05 22.97
C THR A 194 16.46 9.80 22.09
N ASP A 195 16.16 9.94 20.80
CA ASP A 195 16.32 8.87 19.79
C ASP A 195 15.44 7.62 19.99
N PHE A 196 14.28 7.84 20.62
CA PHE A 196 13.19 6.87 20.58
C PHE A 196 12.36 7.03 19.31
N VAL A 197 11.86 5.91 18.78
CA VAL A 197 10.74 5.90 17.84
C VAL A 197 9.52 5.31 18.52
N THR A 198 8.32 5.81 18.19
CA THR A 198 7.09 5.26 18.76
C THR A 198 6.81 3.89 18.12
N VAL A 199 6.45 2.91 18.96
CA VAL A 199 5.92 1.63 18.49
C VAL A 199 4.41 1.77 18.49
N TYR A 200 3.82 1.69 17.30
CA TYR A 200 2.39 1.82 17.11
C TYR A 200 1.76 0.44 17.29
N ARG A 201 1.09 0.30 18.44
CA ARG A 201 0.27 -0.86 18.82
C ARG A 201 -1.16 -0.58 18.46
N GLY A 202 -1.79 -1.52 17.77
CA GLY A 202 -3.10 -1.27 17.21
C GLY A 202 -3.01 -0.45 15.93
N ALA A 203 -2.36 -1.01 14.90
CA ALA A 203 -3.10 -1.01 13.65
C ALA A 203 -4.49 -1.57 14.03
N PRO A 204 -5.59 -0.88 13.70
CA PRO A 204 -6.94 -1.36 14.01
C PRO A 204 -6.99 -2.84 13.63
N ALA A 205 -7.79 -3.65 14.36
CA ALA A 205 -8.02 -5.06 13.99
C ALA A 205 -8.06 -5.10 12.47
N PRO A 206 -7.10 -5.79 11.84
CA PRO A 206 -6.55 -5.39 10.56
C PRO A 206 -7.69 -4.93 9.67
N GLU A 207 -7.72 -3.63 9.37
CA GLU A 207 -8.73 -3.11 8.48
C GLU A 207 -8.73 -4.01 7.26
N ASP A 208 -9.90 -4.58 7.02
CA ASP A 208 -10.25 -5.49 5.94
C ASP A 208 -11.45 -4.79 5.32
N PHE A 209 -11.15 -3.68 4.62
CA PHE A 209 -12.17 -2.73 4.20
C PHE A 209 -13.08 -3.33 3.12
N ASP A 210 -12.57 -4.26 2.32
CA ASP A 210 -13.34 -4.99 1.33
C ASP A 210 -14.01 -6.26 1.88
N ALA A 211 -13.77 -6.59 3.15
CA ALA A 211 -14.39 -7.67 3.91
C ALA A 211 -14.16 -9.04 3.29
N ASP A 212 -13.01 -9.24 2.66
CA ASP A 212 -12.61 -10.50 2.04
C ASP A 212 -11.91 -11.45 3.03
N GLY A 213 -11.62 -10.97 4.25
CA GLY A 213 -10.99 -11.69 5.34
C GLY A 213 -9.47 -11.50 5.40
N LEU A 214 -8.88 -10.73 4.49
CA LEU A 214 -7.48 -10.34 4.50
C LEU A 214 -7.31 -8.95 5.13
N PRO A 215 -6.32 -8.80 6.02
CA PRO A 215 -5.85 -7.48 6.43
C PRO A 215 -5.33 -6.65 5.26
N ASP A 216 -5.88 -5.47 4.99
CA ASP A 216 -5.34 -4.51 4.01
C ASP A 216 -3.84 -4.22 4.25
N PRO A 217 -3.34 -4.09 5.51
CA PRO A 217 -1.90 -4.00 5.75
C PRO A 217 -1.10 -5.23 5.29
N LEU A 218 -1.66 -6.44 5.43
CA LEU A 218 -1.03 -7.66 4.92
C LEU A 218 -1.01 -7.64 3.40
N GLU A 219 -2.13 -7.27 2.77
CA GLU A 219 -2.24 -7.20 1.31
C GLU A 219 -1.16 -6.29 0.72
N LEU A 220 -1.02 -5.08 1.27
CA LEU A 220 0.00 -4.12 0.84
C LEU A 220 1.42 -4.67 1.05
N LEU A 221 1.70 -5.26 2.22
CA LEU A 221 3.03 -5.80 2.52
C LEU A 221 3.38 -6.99 1.61
N LEU A 222 2.42 -7.86 1.30
CA LEU A 222 2.61 -8.95 0.35
C LEU A 222 2.78 -8.43 -1.07
N ALA A 223 1.97 -7.45 -1.48
CA ALA A 223 2.08 -6.81 -2.78
C ALA A 223 3.45 -6.14 -2.98
N GLN A 224 3.98 -5.49 -1.96
CA GLN A 224 5.31 -4.90 -1.98
C GLN A 224 6.42 -5.97 -2.00
N LYS A 225 6.29 -7.03 -1.18
CA LYS A 225 7.29 -8.11 -1.09
C LYS A 225 7.39 -8.90 -2.39
N PHE A 226 6.27 -9.15 -3.06
CA PHE A 226 6.19 -10.01 -4.23
C PHE A 226 5.98 -9.24 -5.54
N PHE A 227 6.14 -7.91 -5.52
CA PHE A 227 6.24 -7.13 -6.74
C PHE A 227 7.44 -7.63 -7.57
N PRO A 228 7.30 -7.85 -8.89
CA PRO A 228 8.40 -8.35 -9.69
C PRO A 228 9.45 -7.26 -9.90
N MET A 229 10.67 -7.70 -10.14
CA MET A 229 11.69 -6.92 -10.80
C MET A 229 11.39 -6.83 -12.29
N LEU A 230 10.98 -5.65 -12.74
CA LEU A 230 10.74 -5.39 -14.15
C LEU A 230 12.07 -5.09 -14.84
N ASN A 231 12.42 -5.91 -15.82
CA ASN A 231 13.63 -5.75 -16.62
C ASN A 231 13.28 -5.01 -17.91
N LEU A 232 13.59 -3.71 -17.94
CA LEU A 232 13.13 -2.77 -18.97
C LEU A 232 14.29 -2.23 -19.79
N HIS A 233 14.05 -1.81 -21.03
CA HIS A 233 15.04 -1.09 -21.81
C HIS A 233 15.34 0.29 -21.18
N CYS A 234 16.63 0.60 -21.00
CA CYS A 234 17.14 1.81 -20.35
C CYS A 234 18.34 2.44 -21.08
N GLY A 235 18.49 2.15 -22.37
CA GLY A 235 19.59 2.65 -23.18
C GLY A 235 19.52 4.15 -23.50
N THR A 236 20.41 4.61 -24.36
CA THR A 236 20.47 6.01 -24.88
C THR A 236 19.17 6.52 -25.52
N TYR A 237 18.21 5.63 -25.75
CA TYR A 237 16.87 5.95 -26.25
C TYR A 237 15.86 6.28 -25.13
N GLU A 238 16.30 6.31 -23.86
CA GLU A 238 15.48 6.77 -22.71
C GLU A 238 15.04 8.24 -22.91
N GLY A 239 13.79 8.45 -23.32
CA GLY A 239 13.26 9.78 -23.70
C GLY A 239 12.79 9.90 -25.14
N LEU A 240 13.06 8.87 -25.94
CA LEU A 240 12.47 8.70 -27.26
C LEU A 240 11.29 7.73 -27.15
N ALA A 241 10.61 7.52 -28.27
CA ALA A 241 9.48 6.60 -28.34
C ALA A 241 9.81 5.21 -27.79
N TYR A 242 11.07 4.78 -27.95
CA TYR A 242 11.60 3.44 -27.71
C TYR A 242 12.22 3.27 -26.31
N GLY A 243 11.60 3.85 -25.27
CA GLY A 243 12.14 3.82 -23.90
C GLY A 243 11.10 3.48 -22.85
N ASP A 244 10.96 2.18 -22.55
CA ASP A 244 9.92 1.60 -21.68
C ASP A 244 9.84 2.29 -20.30
N ARG A 245 10.99 2.63 -19.73
CA ARG A 245 11.08 3.20 -18.37
C ARG A 245 10.27 4.49 -18.21
N ARG A 246 10.09 5.29 -19.27
CA ARG A 246 9.28 6.51 -19.21
C ARG A 246 7.79 6.28 -19.43
N GLN A 247 7.43 5.15 -20.04
CA GLN A 247 6.05 4.77 -20.27
C GLN A 247 5.44 4.13 -19.02
N LEU A 248 6.25 3.48 -18.17
CA LEU A 248 5.78 2.88 -16.93
C LEU A 248 5.22 3.92 -15.94
N TYR A 249 4.02 3.65 -15.44
CA TYR A 249 3.40 4.44 -14.39
C TYR A 249 4.12 4.26 -13.04
N GLY A 250 4.20 5.35 -12.27
CA GLY A 250 4.88 5.37 -10.98
C GLY A 250 6.36 5.71 -11.07
N LEU A 251 6.99 5.74 -12.25
CA LEU A 251 8.36 6.20 -12.33
C LEU A 251 8.46 7.73 -12.40
N SER A 252 9.46 8.28 -11.71
CA SER A 252 9.83 9.69 -11.84
C SER A 252 11.11 9.77 -12.64
N VAL A 253 11.00 9.97 -13.95
CA VAL A 253 12.17 10.05 -14.84
C VAL A 253 12.52 11.51 -15.09
N PRO A 254 13.78 11.94 -14.99
CA PRO A 254 14.19 13.31 -15.28
C PRO A 254 13.74 13.76 -16.68
N GLY A 255 13.06 14.91 -16.75
CA GLY A 255 12.46 15.42 -17.98
C GLY A 255 11.14 14.75 -18.38
N TYR A 256 10.61 13.86 -17.54
CA TYR A 256 9.34 13.16 -17.72
C TYR A 256 8.64 12.97 -16.37
N SER A 257 7.99 14.04 -15.86
CA SER A 257 7.21 14.00 -14.60
C SER A 257 5.85 13.30 -14.74
N ASN A 258 5.58 12.82 -15.95
CA ASN A 258 4.30 12.40 -16.49
C ASN A 258 3.69 11.24 -15.68
N SER A 259 4.54 10.37 -15.13
CA SER A 259 4.15 9.18 -14.35
C SER A 259 4.53 9.25 -12.87
N ALA A 260 5.10 10.37 -12.38
CA ALA A 260 5.65 10.47 -11.03
C ALA A 260 4.60 10.28 -9.91
N ASN A 261 3.36 10.68 -10.19
CA ASN A 261 2.19 10.50 -9.31
C ASN A 261 1.42 9.19 -9.59
N GLY A 262 1.83 8.41 -10.59
CA GLY A 262 1.23 7.13 -10.89
C GLY A 262 1.45 6.13 -9.75
N ARG A 263 0.45 5.30 -9.53
CA ARG A 263 0.53 4.13 -8.65
C ARG A 263 0.19 2.90 -9.47
N ILE A 264 0.78 1.76 -9.12
CA ILE A 264 0.44 0.49 -9.77
C ILE A 264 -0.69 -0.14 -8.97
N PRO A 265 -1.90 -0.25 -9.53
CA PRO A 265 -3.01 -0.88 -8.83
C PRO A 265 -2.70 -2.37 -8.63
N PHE A 266 -3.03 -2.89 -7.46
CA PHE A 266 -3.08 -4.32 -7.22
C PHE A 266 -4.40 -4.72 -6.56
N VAL A 267 -4.77 -5.99 -6.67
CA VAL A 267 -5.80 -6.61 -5.82
C VAL A 267 -5.21 -7.83 -5.16
N ALA A 268 -5.60 -8.10 -3.92
CA ALA A 268 -5.37 -9.37 -3.27
C ALA A 268 -6.72 -10.04 -2.99
N HIS A 269 -6.73 -11.35 -2.87
CA HIS A 269 -7.88 -12.08 -2.33
C HIS A 269 -7.46 -13.47 -1.84
N PRO A 270 -8.18 -14.04 -0.85
CA PRO A 270 -7.97 -15.42 -0.44
C PRO A 270 -8.19 -16.35 -1.63
N TYR A 271 -7.18 -17.16 -1.93
CA TYR A 271 -7.33 -18.18 -2.95
C TYR A 271 -7.97 -19.43 -2.33
N SER A 272 -9.20 -19.71 -2.74
CA SER A 272 -9.89 -20.96 -2.45
C SER A 272 -10.02 -21.76 -3.74
N PRO A 273 -9.21 -22.81 -3.94
CA PRO A 273 -9.36 -23.65 -5.12
C PRO A 273 -10.65 -24.45 -4.97
N GLY A 274 -11.68 -24.06 -5.71
CA GLY A 274 -12.93 -24.81 -5.77
C GLY A 274 -12.76 -26.29 -6.17
N ASN A 275 -11.61 -26.66 -6.77
CA ASN A 275 -11.34 -28.02 -7.28
C ASN A 275 -9.84 -28.47 -7.20
N GLY A 276 -8.94 -27.85 -6.42
CA GLY A 276 -7.48 -28.00 -6.59
C GLY A 276 -6.65 -28.23 -5.32
N ILE A 277 -5.59 -29.02 -5.45
CA ILE A 277 -4.82 -29.73 -4.40
C ILE A 277 -3.91 -28.81 -3.58
N ASP A 278 -3.59 -27.60 -4.07
CA ASP A 278 -2.50 -26.81 -3.51
C ASP A 278 -2.89 -26.05 -2.22
N CYS A 279 -4.12 -25.53 -2.10
CA CYS A 279 -4.50 -24.69 -0.96
C CYS A 279 -5.76 -25.27 -0.29
N VAL A 280 -5.55 -26.08 0.75
CA VAL A 280 -6.58 -26.92 1.38
C VAL A 280 -7.24 -26.30 2.61
N GLU A 281 -6.63 -25.27 3.20
CA GLU A 281 -7.20 -24.54 4.35
C GLU A 281 -7.48 -23.06 4.01
N PRO A 282 -8.47 -22.43 4.68
CA PRO A 282 -8.73 -21.00 4.51
C PRO A 282 -7.48 -20.14 4.72
N PHE A 283 -7.33 -19.12 3.87
CA PHE A 283 -6.19 -18.19 3.89
C PHE A 283 -4.82 -18.86 3.85
N GLN A 284 -4.74 -20.12 3.36
CA GLN A 284 -3.45 -20.76 3.13
C GLN A 284 -2.68 -20.05 2.03
N CYS A 285 -3.41 -19.62 1.01
CA CYS A 285 -2.90 -18.96 -0.17
C CYS A 285 -3.64 -17.65 -0.42
N ILE A 286 -2.89 -16.67 -0.93
CA ILE A 286 -3.41 -15.40 -1.38
C ILE A 286 -2.98 -15.23 -2.83
N GLU A 287 -3.94 -14.87 -3.67
CA GLU A 287 -3.68 -14.44 -5.02
C GLU A 287 -3.50 -12.92 -5.01
N ILE A 288 -2.43 -12.43 -5.62
CA ILE A 288 -2.17 -10.99 -5.77
C ILE A 288 -2.02 -10.71 -7.24
N ARG A 289 -2.70 -9.69 -7.75
CA ARG A 289 -2.60 -9.24 -9.15
C ARG A 289 -2.20 -7.80 -9.21
N TYR A 290 -1.29 -7.49 -10.11
CA TYR A 290 -0.82 -6.15 -10.41
C TYR A 290 -1.28 -5.79 -11.81
N GLY A 291 -1.93 -4.62 -11.92
CA GLY A 291 -2.21 -3.99 -13.20
C GLY A 291 -1.06 -3.08 -13.58
N ILE A 292 -0.13 -3.57 -14.39
CA ILE A 292 1.06 -2.81 -14.79
C ILE A 292 0.67 -1.90 -15.96
N ALA A 293 0.73 -0.59 -15.72
CA ALA A 293 0.26 0.42 -16.66
C ALA A 293 1.39 1.09 -17.42
N TRP A 294 1.18 1.26 -18.71
CA TRP A 294 2.07 1.98 -19.60
C TRP A 294 1.33 3.10 -20.30
N ASN A 295 2.01 4.22 -20.51
CA ASN A 295 1.40 5.39 -21.14
C ASN A 295 1.10 5.10 -22.62
N TRP A 296 1.88 4.23 -23.26
CA TRP A 296 1.84 3.95 -24.69
C TRP A 296 2.32 2.54 -24.96
N ASP A 297 1.69 1.88 -25.92
CA ASP A 297 2.22 0.74 -26.67
C ASP A 297 2.66 1.27 -28.05
N LEU A 298 3.86 0.93 -28.50
CA LEU A 298 4.38 1.34 -29.80
C LEU A 298 3.98 0.39 -30.94
N GLY A 299 3.43 -0.77 -30.61
CA GLY A 299 3.12 -1.83 -31.55
C GLY A 299 4.37 -2.47 -32.15
N ASP A 300 4.15 -3.26 -33.20
CA ASP A 300 5.19 -3.78 -34.08
C ASP A 300 5.31 -2.85 -35.30
N ASP A 301 6.54 -2.57 -35.73
CA ASP A 301 6.80 -1.84 -36.98
C ASP A 301 6.19 -2.52 -38.22
N THR A 302 5.85 -3.81 -38.12
CA THR A 302 5.38 -4.67 -39.20
C THR A 302 3.85 -4.86 -39.20
N TRP A 303 3.23 -5.14 -38.03
CA TRP A 303 1.79 -5.41 -37.91
C TRP A 303 1.22 -4.96 -36.55
N GLY A 304 0.34 -3.95 -36.57
CA GLY A 304 -0.27 -3.38 -35.36
C GLY A 304 0.28 -1.98 -35.09
N GLY A 305 -0.61 -0.98 -35.03
CA GLY A 305 -0.19 0.41 -34.84
C GLY A 305 0.03 0.74 -33.37
N ALA A 306 0.98 1.64 -33.10
CA ALA A 306 1.14 2.28 -31.80
C ALA A 306 -0.18 2.86 -31.29
N HIS A 307 -0.43 2.74 -29.98
CA HIS A 307 -1.60 3.29 -29.34
C HIS A 307 -1.32 3.84 -27.94
N ASN A 308 -2.16 4.77 -27.52
CA ASN A 308 -2.10 5.34 -26.19
C ASN A 308 -2.67 4.36 -25.17
N GLY A 309 -1.99 4.22 -24.04
CA GLY A 309 -2.35 3.30 -22.97
C GLY A 309 -1.98 1.87 -23.31
N ASP A 310 -1.44 1.18 -22.32
CA ASP A 310 -1.30 -0.26 -22.33
C ASP A 310 -1.43 -0.82 -20.91
N SER A 311 -1.96 -2.04 -20.81
CA SER A 311 -2.29 -2.66 -19.53
C SER A 311 -1.86 -4.12 -19.52
N GLU A 312 -0.79 -4.37 -18.79
CA GLU A 312 -0.20 -5.69 -18.60
C GLU A 312 -0.64 -6.26 -17.25
N VAL A 313 -0.76 -7.60 -17.17
CA VAL A 313 -1.16 -8.29 -15.94
C VAL A 313 -0.03 -9.15 -15.43
N TYR A 314 0.43 -8.88 -14.21
CA TYR A 314 1.26 -9.81 -13.46
C TYR A 314 0.45 -10.31 -12.27
N ALA A 315 0.40 -11.62 -12.06
CA ALA A 315 -0.26 -12.19 -10.89
C ALA A 315 0.65 -13.20 -10.23
N VAL A 316 0.51 -13.32 -8.91
CA VAL A 316 1.24 -14.27 -8.08
C VAL A 316 0.29 -15.01 -7.17
N LEU A 317 0.60 -16.27 -6.93
CA LEU A 317 -0.01 -17.04 -5.87
C LEU A 317 1.05 -17.24 -4.78
N VAL A 318 0.74 -16.76 -3.58
CA VAL A 318 1.63 -16.86 -2.42
C VAL A 318 1.00 -17.75 -1.35
N ALA A 319 1.82 -18.47 -0.60
CA ALA A 319 1.36 -19.37 0.46
C ALA A 319 2.10 -19.12 1.79
N ARG A 320 1.36 -19.13 2.90
CA ARG A 320 1.93 -19.06 4.26
C ARG A 320 2.33 -20.40 4.85
N LYS A 321 1.91 -21.49 4.21
CA LYS A 321 2.06 -22.86 4.66
C LYS A 321 2.10 -23.80 3.47
N ASP A 322 2.84 -24.90 3.64
CA ASP A 322 3.03 -25.89 2.60
C ASP A 322 1.71 -26.38 1.99
N THR A 323 1.71 -26.47 0.67
CA THR A 323 0.60 -26.86 -0.19
C THR A 323 0.55 -28.37 -0.44
N ASP A 324 1.66 -29.10 -0.22
CA ASP A 324 1.76 -30.54 -0.49
C ASP A 324 1.83 -31.42 0.77
N GLY A 325 1.81 -30.81 1.96
CA GLY A 325 1.78 -31.49 3.25
C GLY A 325 3.13 -31.60 3.99
N ALA A 326 4.18 -30.87 3.59
CA ALA A 326 5.45 -30.83 4.31
C ALA A 326 5.50 -29.86 5.52
N ASP A 327 6.63 -29.91 6.27
CA ASP A 327 6.86 -29.45 7.65
C ASP A 327 6.95 -27.92 7.88
N TRP A 328 6.58 -27.07 6.92
CA TRP A 328 6.72 -25.61 7.08
C TRP A 328 5.39 -24.85 6.96
N GLY A 329 5.35 -23.73 7.66
CA GLY A 329 4.23 -22.80 7.65
C GLY A 329 3.86 -22.36 9.05
N VAL A 330 2.99 -21.38 9.11
CA VAL A 330 2.45 -20.86 10.37
C VAL A 330 0.93 -20.83 10.31
N SER A 331 0.28 -20.71 11.47
CA SER A 331 -1.16 -20.52 11.54
C SER A 331 -1.57 -19.18 10.91
N TRP A 332 -2.82 -19.07 10.45
CA TRP A 332 -3.37 -17.79 9.96
C TRP A 332 -3.22 -16.68 10.99
N GLY A 333 -3.45 -16.97 12.27
CA GLY A 333 -3.32 -16.00 13.36
C GLY A 333 -1.94 -15.32 13.43
N ALA A 334 -0.87 -16.05 13.07
CA ALA A 334 0.48 -15.51 12.95
C ALA A 334 0.71 -14.83 11.60
N ALA A 335 0.37 -15.51 10.49
CA ALA A 335 0.63 -15.02 9.13
C ALA A 335 -0.12 -13.73 8.76
N GLN A 336 -1.29 -13.48 9.37
CA GLN A 336 -2.07 -12.27 9.08
C GLN A 336 -1.38 -10.99 9.56
N ASN A 337 -0.39 -11.11 10.44
CA ASN A 337 0.38 -10.00 11.01
C ASN A 337 1.89 -10.08 10.66
N ASP A 338 2.29 -11.10 9.88
CA ASP A 338 3.68 -11.34 9.53
C ASP A 338 3.79 -11.81 8.08
N VAL A 339 4.42 -10.98 7.27
CA VAL A 339 4.70 -11.19 5.85
C VAL A 339 5.87 -12.17 5.63
N THR A 340 6.74 -12.38 6.62
CA THR A 340 7.92 -13.25 6.55
C THR A 340 7.61 -14.70 6.11
N PRO A 341 6.63 -15.42 6.70
CA PRO A 341 6.35 -16.82 6.37
C PRO A 341 5.78 -17.04 4.96
N TRP A 342 5.31 -15.99 4.29
CA TRP A 342 4.73 -16.10 2.96
C TRP A 342 5.80 -16.34 1.90
N ARG A 343 5.49 -17.23 0.96
CA ARG A 343 6.37 -17.63 -0.17
C ARG A 343 5.61 -17.60 -1.48
N LEU A 344 6.27 -17.19 -2.55
CA LEU A 344 5.74 -17.26 -3.90
C LEU A 344 5.73 -18.72 -4.38
N ILE A 345 4.58 -19.26 -4.80
CA ILE A 345 4.46 -20.64 -5.30
C ILE A 345 4.16 -20.71 -6.80
N LYS A 346 3.43 -19.73 -7.35
CA LYS A 346 3.14 -19.62 -8.78
C LYS A 346 3.11 -18.17 -9.22
N GLU A 347 3.38 -17.95 -10.50
CA GLU A 347 3.23 -16.65 -11.15
C GLU A 347 2.56 -16.80 -12.52
N PHE A 348 1.88 -15.75 -12.92
CA PHE A 348 1.18 -15.61 -14.18
C PHE A 348 1.50 -14.23 -14.75
N MET A 349 1.73 -14.15 -16.05
CA MET A 349 1.89 -12.89 -16.75
C MET A 349 1.18 -12.95 -18.09
N SER A 350 0.60 -11.84 -18.51
CA SER A 350 -0.13 -11.75 -19.77
C SER A 350 -0.13 -10.35 -20.35
N ALA A 351 0.13 -10.28 -21.66
CA ALA A 351 -0.09 -9.10 -22.49
C ALA A 351 -1.48 -9.06 -23.13
N HIS A 352 -2.03 -10.24 -23.46
CA HIS A 352 -3.24 -10.35 -24.29
C HIS A 352 -4.20 -11.42 -23.74
N TRP A 353 -4.48 -11.38 -22.44
CA TRP A 353 -5.18 -12.45 -21.73
C TRP A 353 -6.54 -12.83 -22.35
N GLN A 354 -6.64 -14.08 -22.83
CA GLN A 354 -7.79 -14.64 -23.54
C GLN A 354 -8.21 -13.84 -24.79
N ALA A 355 -7.29 -13.11 -25.42
CA ALA A 355 -7.49 -12.45 -26.70
C ALA A 355 -6.90 -13.29 -27.86
N THR A 356 -7.14 -12.85 -29.10
CA THR A 356 -6.45 -13.42 -30.26
C THR A 356 -5.00 -12.96 -30.22
N GLY A 357 -4.04 -13.90 -30.08
CA GLY A 357 -2.64 -13.56 -29.84
C GLY A 357 -2.23 -13.58 -28.36
N ASP A 358 -3.00 -14.25 -27.49
CA ASP A 358 -2.67 -14.41 -26.07
C ASP A 358 -1.27 -15.00 -25.84
N SER A 359 -0.38 -14.20 -25.24
CA SER A 359 0.98 -14.59 -24.82
C SER A 359 1.06 -14.96 -23.34
N SER A 360 -0.08 -15.20 -22.69
CA SER A 360 -0.15 -15.60 -21.28
C SER A 360 0.79 -16.76 -20.96
N SER A 361 1.58 -16.60 -19.92
CA SER A 361 2.49 -17.64 -19.45
C SER A 361 2.32 -17.89 -17.96
N PHE A 362 2.42 -19.17 -17.58
CA PHE A 362 2.43 -19.63 -16.21
C PHE A 362 3.82 -20.13 -15.85
N ARG A 363 4.21 -19.91 -14.59
CA ARG A 363 5.42 -20.52 -14.03
C ARG A 363 5.16 -20.97 -12.61
N SER A 364 5.54 -22.22 -12.33
CA SER A 364 5.51 -22.80 -10.99
C SER A 364 6.90 -22.70 -10.37
N GLN A 365 6.97 -22.31 -9.10
CA GLN A 365 8.23 -22.09 -8.38
C GLN A 365 8.62 -23.33 -7.57
N GLY A 366 8.89 -24.45 -8.27
CA GLY A 366 9.27 -25.73 -7.65
C GLY A 366 8.35 -26.19 -6.50
N ASN A 367 8.82 -27.09 -5.65
CA ASN A 367 8.04 -27.56 -4.50
C ASN A 367 8.10 -26.60 -3.29
N PHE A 368 8.94 -25.57 -3.30
CA PHE A 368 9.33 -24.87 -2.07
C PHE A 368 9.08 -23.36 -2.08
N GLY A 369 8.61 -22.85 -3.22
CA GLY A 369 8.45 -21.44 -3.45
C GLY A 369 9.76 -20.67 -3.30
N THR A 370 9.71 -19.37 -3.57
CA THR A 370 10.85 -18.49 -3.38
C THR A 370 10.47 -17.27 -2.56
N THR A 371 11.42 -16.80 -1.77
CA THR A 371 11.35 -15.52 -1.05
C THR A 371 12.05 -14.40 -1.83
N THR A 372 12.67 -14.71 -2.98
CA THR A 372 13.36 -13.73 -3.82
C THR A 372 12.37 -13.11 -4.81
N LEU A 373 12.60 -11.83 -5.09
CA LEU A 373 11.94 -11.10 -6.17
C LEU A 373 12.09 -11.85 -7.50
N GLN A 374 10.99 -11.96 -8.25
CA GLN A 374 11.02 -12.54 -9.59
C GLN A 374 11.43 -11.50 -10.61
N ARG A 375 12.23 -11.91 -11.59
CA ARG A 375 12.57 -11.06 -12.72
C ARG A 375 11.57 -11.33 -13.84
N VAL A 376 10.89 -10.28 -14.27
CA VAL A 376 10.01 -10.27 -15.44
C VAL A 376 10.68 -9.45 -16.53
N TRP A 377 10.70 -9.99 -17.75
CA TRP A 377 11.26 -9.35 -18.92
C TRP A 377 10.12 -8.66 -19.67
N CYS A 378 10.22 -7.35 -19.89
CA CYS A 378 9.23 -6.60 -20.65
C CYS A 378 9.78 -6.32 -22.06
N ALA A 379 9.00 -6.65 -23.08
CA ALA A 379 9.34 -6.35 -24.47
C ALA A 379 9.44 -4.84 -24.66
N GLU A 380 10.49 -4.39 -25.36
CA GLU A 380 10.69 -2.97 -25.64
C GLU A 380 9.56 -2.40 -26.49
N GLY A 381 9.02 -1.26 -26.07
CA GLY A 381 7.97 -0.50 -26.76
C GLY A 381 6.58 -1.14 -26.72
N LYS A 382 6.48 -2.46 -26.55
CA LYS A 382 5.22 -3.22 -26.49
C LYS A 382 4.81 -3.65 -25.09
N HIS A 383 5.77 -3.71 -24.17
CA HIS A 383 5.59 -4.00 -22.76
C HIS A 383 5.06 -5.37 -22.36
N ALA A 384 4.79 -6.25 -23.34
CA ALA A 384 4.47 -7.65 -23.09
C ALA A 384 5.46 -8.30 -22.12
N MET A 385 4.93 -9.01 -21.13
CA MET A 385 5.71 -9.53 -20.00
C MET A 385 6.02 -11.02 -20.11
N TYR A 386 7.27 -11.37 -19.80
CA TYR A 386 7.82 -12.70 -19.99
C TYR A 386 8.65 -13.20 -18.81
N PRO A 387 8.64 -14.51 -18.51
CA PRO A 387 9.37 -15.07 -17.37
C PRO A 387 10.88 -15.17 -17.62
N THR A 388 11.30 -15.15 -18.88
CA THR A 388 12.72 -15.22 -19.27
C THR A 388 12.98 -14.36 -20.50
N GLN A 389 14.23 -13.92 -20.67
CA GLN A 389 14.66 -13.20 -21.87
C GLN A 389 14.40 -13.99 -23.16
N SER A 390 14.66 -15.30 -23.13
CA SER A 390 14.42 -16.18 -24.26
C SER A 390 12.93 -16.26 -24.61
N ALA A 391 12.06 -16.32 -23.60
CA ALA A 391 10.62 -16.33 -23.82
C ALA A 391 10.14 -15.00 -24.43
N CYS A 392 10.74 -13.87 -24.04
CA CYS A 392 10.44 -12.58 -24.68
C CYS A 392 10.89 -12.55 -26.14
N ASN A 393 12.17 -12.81 -26.41
CA ASN A 393 12.74 -12.72 -27.76
C ASN A 393 12.11 -13.71 -28.77
N ASN A 394 11.45 -14.76 -28.31
CA ASN A 394 10.76 -15.75 -29.15
C ASN A 394 9.23 -15.75 -28.93
N GLY A 395 8.70 -14.85 -28.11
CA GLY A 395 7.31 -14.87 -27.63
C GLY A 395 6.36 -14.05 -28.50
N GLY A 396 6.88 -12.98 -29.11
CA GLY A 396 6.12 -12.13 -30.02
C GLY A 396 5.73 -12.84 -31.31
N TYR A 397 4.58 -12.47 -31.87
CA TYR A 397 4.23 -12.87 -33.23
C TYR A 397 5.33 -12.44 -34.21
N ALA A 398 5.87 -13.38 -34.98
CA ALA A 398 6.99 -13.16 -35.89
C ALA A 398 8.29 -12.63 -35.24
N ASP A 399 8.55 -13.01 -33.97
CA ASP A 399 9.76 -12.62 -33.21
C ASP A 399 9.88 -11.09 -33.03
N ALA A 400 8.74 -10.39 -33.03
CA ALA A 400 8.71 -8.95 -33.00
C ALA A 400 8.92 -8.36 -31.59
N ASP A 401 9.06 -9.18 -30.56
CA ASP A 401 9.28 -8.73 -29.18
C ASP A 401 10.78 -8.77 -28.86
N ASP A 402 11.32 -7.62 -28.44
CA ASP A 402 12.75 -7.48 -28.18
C ASP A 402 13.05 -7.23 -26.71
N CYS A 403 13.83 -8.14 -26.13
CA CYS A 403 14.40 -8.09 -24.79
C CYS A 403 15.94 -8.17 -24.77
N SER A 404 16.62 -7.96 -25.89
CA SER A 404 18.03 -8.36 -26.08
C SER A 404 19.09 -7.38 -25.54
N ASP A 405 18.84 -6.06 -25.49
CA ASP A 405 19.87 -5.05 -25.16
C ASP A 405 19.49 -4.03 -24.06
N ASN A 406 20.52 -3.36 -23.49
CA ASN A 406 20.48 -2.23 -22.53
C ASN A 406 19.36 -2.27 -21.48
N ARG A 407 19.37 -3.28 -20.60
CA ARG A 407 18.32 -3.46 -19.60
C ARG A 407 18.68 -2.93 -18.22
N CYS A 408 17.69 -2.38 -17.53
CA CYS A 408 17.77 -2.05 -16.11
C CYS A 408 16.74 -2.82 -15.29
N ASP A 409 17.07 -3.01 -14.02
CA ASP A 409 16.19 -3.62 -13.05
C ASP A 409 15.40 -2.54 -12.33
N ILE A 410 14.14 -2.42 -12.70
CA ILE A 410 13.20 -1.53 -12.02
C ILE A 410 12.50 -2.33 -10.94
N VAL A 411 13.08 -2.25 -9.73
CA VAL A 411 12.41 -2.73 -8.50
C VAL A 411 12.18 -1.56 -7.57
N THR A 412 13.28 -0.99 -7.07
CA THR A 412 13.32 -0.09 -5.91
C THR A 412 12.56 1.21 -6.12
N GLU A 413 12.36 1.59 -7.38
CA GLU A 413 11.68 2.82 -7.78
C GLU A 413 10.15 2.68 -7.82
N VAL A 414 9.63 1.45 -7.91
CA VAL A 414 8.22 1.19 -8.26
C VAL A 414 7.47 0.39 -7.19
N PHE A 415 8.12 -0.55 -6.49
CA PHE A 415 7.41 -1.41 -5.54
C PHE A 415 6.80 -0.61 -4.36
N LEU A 416 7.40 0.52 -3.96
CA LEU A 416 6.83 1.45 -2.96
C LEU A 416 5.61 2.23 -3.48
N LYS A 417 5.24 2.03 -4.74
CA LYS A 417 4.15 2.74 -5.42
C LYS A 417 3.03 1.80 -5.85
N VAL A 418 3.02 0.56 -5.38
CA VAL A 418 1.83 -0.28 -5.48
C VAL A 418 0.72 0.30 -4.60
N GLN A 419 -0.52 0.13 -5.03
CA GLN A 419 -1.68 0.62 -4.31
C GLN A 419 -2.81 -0.39 -4.39
N ASN A 420 -3.43 -0.70 -3.25
CA ASN A 420 -4.57 -1.59 -3.23
C ASN A 420 -5.74 -0.95 -3.98
N ALA A 421 -6.32 -1.70 -4.90
CA ALA A 421 -7.49 -1.34 -5.67
C ALA A 421 -8.67 -2.24 -5.32
N GLY A 422 -8.52 -3.34 -4.56
CA GLY A 422 -9.58 -4.32 -4.30
C GLY A 422 -10.84 -3.72 -3.66
N GLU A 423 -10.64 -2.63 -2.93
CA GLU A 423 -11.67 -1.93 -2.19
C GLU A 423 -12.54 -1.02 -3.07
N LEU A 424 -13.84 -1.32 -3.18
CA LEU A 424 -14.81 -0.49 -3.92
C LEU A 424 -15.12 0.88 -3.26
N ASN A 425 -14.79 1.05 -1.98
CA ASN A 425 -15.30 2.16 -1.15
C ASN A 425 -14.26 2.90 -0.30
N THR A 426 -12.96 2.63 -0.45
CA THR A 426 -11.96 3.27 0.41
C THR A 426 -11.34 4.52 -0.17
N TRP A 427 -10.61 5.22 0.70
CA TRP A 427 -9.89 6.46 0.40
C TRP A 427 -8.63 6.22 -0.45
N LEU A 428 -8.35 4.97 -0.80
CA LEU A 428 -7.30 4.63 -1.74
C LEU A 428 -7.77 4.98 -3.15
N ASN A 429 -7.07 5.91 -3.79
CA ASN A 429 -7.37 6.47 -5.11
C ASN A 429 -7.52 5.38 -6.20
N PRO A 430 -8.71 4.91 -6.60
CA PRO A 430 -8.84 3.90 -7.67
C PRO A 430 -8.50 4.49 -9.04
N TYR A 431 -7.97 5.72 -9.06
CA TYR A 431 -7.62 6.43 -10.26
C TYR A 431 -6.12 6.44 -10.48
N ILE A 432 -5.71 5.94 -11.64
CA ILE A 432 -4.40 6.18 -12.22
C ILE A 432 -4.51 7.33 -13.23
N PRO A 433 -3.44 8.09 -13.53
CA PRO A 433 -3.51 9.09 -14.60
C PRO A 433 -3.92 8.44 -15.94
N TYR A 434 -4.74 9.12 -16.76
CA TYR A 434 -5.17 8.55 -18.05
C TYR A 434 -4.14 8.87 -19.16
N PRO A 435 -3.81 7.92 -20.05
CA PRO A 435 -2.73 8.07 -21.02
C PRO A 435 -2.97 9.21 -21.99
N SER A 436 -1.89 9.87 -22.39
CA SER A 436 -1.99 11.05 -23.25
C SER A 436 -2.35 10.73 -24.70
N TYR A 437 -2.82 11.74 -25.45
CA TYR A 437 -3.14 11.59 -26.88
C TYR A 437 -1.88 11.46 -27.75
N ALA A 438 -0.70 11.78 -27.22
CA ALA A 438 0.58 11.65 -27.89
C ALA A 438 1.65 11.10 -26.94
N ARG A 439 2.60 10.33 -27.49
CA ARG A 439 3.60 9.57 -26.71
C ARG A 439 4.52 10.40 -25.84
N ASP A 440 4.77 11.62 -26.27
CA ASP A 440 5.66 12.62 -25.67
C ASP A 440 4.91 13.64 -24.78
N VAL A 441 3.58 13.50 -24.67
CA VAL A 441 2.74 14.38 -23.85
C VAL A 441 2.41 13.69 -22.52
N PRO A 442 2.38 14.44 -21.39
CA PRO A 442 1.97 13.90 -20.10
C PRO A 442 0.56 13.29 -20.12
N PRO A 443 0.29 12.24 -19.33
CA PRO A 443 -1.05 11.77 -19.00
C PRO A 443 -1.99 12.92 -18.63
N TYR A 444 -3.24 12.83 -19.05
CA TYR A 444 -4.27 13.83 -18.74
C TYR A 444 -5.37 13.19 -17.92
N GLY A 445 -5.84 13.85 -16.86
CA GLY A 445 -6.98 13.37 -16.07
C GLY A 445 -6.71 12.04 -15.35
N THR A 446 -7.80 11.39 -14.96
CA THR A 446 -7.83 10.24 -14.04
C THR A 446 -8.68 9.12 -14.62
N TYR A 447 -8.13 7.92 -14.70
CA TYR A 447 -8.78 6.69 -15.11
C TYR A 447 -9.14 5.84 -13.91
N ASN A 448 -10.44 5.59 -13.70
CA ASN A 448 -10.92 4.71 -12.65
C ASN A 448 -10.81 3.24 -13.08
N VAL A 449 -9.99 2.46 -12.36
CA VAL A 449 -9.72 1.03 -12.66
C VAL A 449 -10.97 0.16 -12.63
N TRP A 450 -12.05 0.59 -11.95
CA TRP A 450 -13.31 -0.13 -11.81
C TRP A 450 -14.44 0.35 -12.71
N SER A 451 -14.24 1.45 -13.45
CA SER A 451 -15.28 2.02 -14.32
C SER A 451 -15.73 1.10 -15.45
N GLY A 452 -14.89 0.11 -15.81
CA GLY A 452 -15.07 -0.71 -17.01
C GLY A 452 -14.83 0.05 -18.31
N ALA A 453 -14.30 1.28 -18.25
CA ALA A 453 -13.85 2.01 -19.43
C ALA A 453 -12.51 1.45 -19.94
N SER A 454 -12.22 1.59 -21.22
CA SER A 454 -10.88 1.28 -21.76
C SER A 454 -9.81 2.22 -21.21
N PHE A 455 -8.63 1.67 -20.92
CA PHE A 455 -7.46 2.47 -20.55
C PHE A 455 -6.71 2.90 -21.82
N GLY A 456 -6.96 4.12 -22.28
CA GLY A 456 -6.52 4.50 -23.62
C GLY A 456 -7.21 3.63 -24.68
N ALA A 457 -6.42 2.99 -25.54
CA ALA A 457 -6.85 2.00 -26.51
C ALA A 457 -6.74 0.55 -26.00
N ALA A 458 -6.20 0.35 -24.81
CA ALA A 458 -6.10 -0.98 -24.19
C ALA A 458 -7.46 -1.47 -23.67
N SER A 459 -7.49 -2.73 -23.24
CA SER A 459 -8.65 -3.32 -22.57
C SER A 459 -8.89 -2.67 -21.19
N ASP A 460 -10.07 -2.90 -20.61
CA ASP A 460 -10.37 -2.34 -19.28
C ASP A 460 -9.60 -3.09 -18.18
N TYR A 461 -9.00 -2.33 -17.25
CA TYR A 461 -8.25 -2.90 -16.12
C TYR A 461 -9.08 -3.84 -15.26
N ARG A 462 -10.37 -3.51 -15.09
CA ARG A 462 -11.28 -4.29 -14.27
C ARG A 462 -11.34 -5.74 -14.73
N GLN A 463 -11.43 -5.99 -16.03
CA GLN A 463 -11.48 -7.33 -16.60
C GLN A 463 -10.26 -8.15 -16.17
N HIS A 464 -9.07 -7.56 -16.25
CA HIS A 464 -7.81 -8.18 -15.88
C HIS A 464 -7.64 -8.41 -14.38
N LEU A 465 -8.11 -7.47 -13.56
CA LEU A 465 -8.03 -7.61 -12.10
C LEU A 465 -9.10 -8.56 -11.53
N THR A 466 -10.21 -8.80 -12.24
CA THR A 466 -11.33 -9.61 -11.70
C THR A 466 -11.59 -10.93 -12.38
N ARG A 467 -11.08 -11.16 -13.60
CA ARG A 467 -11.31 -12.44 -14.30
C ARG A 467 -10.77 -13.61 -13.47
N PRO A 468 -11.45 -14.74 -13.33
CA PRO A 468 -10.84 -15.87 -12.62
C PRO A 468 -9.54 -16.35 -13.27
N LEU A 469 -8.46 -16.45 -12.49
CA LEU A 469 -7.22 -17.12 -12.90
C LEU A 469 -7.34 -18.59 -12.51
N ASN A 470 -7.30 -19.47 -13.51
CA ASN A 470 -7.22 -20.90 -13.24
C ASN A 470 -5.75 -21.27 -13.00
N TRP A 471 -5.32 -21.18 -11.75
CA TRP A 471 -3.99 -21.66 -11.32
C TRP A 471 -3.92 -23.18 -11.47
N CYS A 472 -3.63 -23.62 -12.70
CA CYS A 472 -3.52 -25.02 -13.08
C CYS A 472 -2.74 -25.83 -12.02
N PRO A 473 -3.28 -26.96 -11.50
CA PRO A 473 -2.57 -27.78 -10.53
C PRO A 473 -1.43 -28.53 -11.22
N ALA A 474 -0.19 -28.09 -10.99
CA ALA A 474 1.13 -28.74 -11.19
C ALA A 474 1.43 -29.59 -12.46
N ARG A 475 0.48 -29.82 -13.37
CA ARG A 475 0.54 -30.81 -14.46
C ARG A 475 -0.06 -30.33 -15.79
N CYS A 476 -0.35 -29.04 -15.93
CA CYS A 476 -0.68 -28.46 -17.23
C CYS A 476 0.63 -28.07 -17.94
N TYR A 477 1.40 -29.06 -18.39
CA TYR A 477 2.48 -28.88 -19.38
C TYR A 477 2.33 -29.93 -20.46
#